data_AF-A0A3C1IS03-F1
#
_entry.id   AF-A0A3C1IS03-F1
#
_cell.length_a   1.000
_cell.length_b   1.000
_cell.length_c   1.000
_cell.angle_alpha   90.00
_cell.angle_beta   90.00
_cell.angle_gamma   90.00
#
_symmetry.space_group_name_H-M   'P 1'
#
loop_
_entity.id
_entity.type
_entity.pdbx_description
1 polymer ?
#
loop_
_entity_poly.entity_id
_entity_poly.type
_entity_poly.pdbx_seq_one_letter_code
_entity_poly.pdbx_strand_id
1 'polypeptide(L)'
;MGFFGKLFSAGPAMNRLAKACDETLNCLRRFDFTGDKDELYKAAWIFTYGVQMSLEKWNWNPFTTKVFIPNHPEFGRIALNQVVILILGSIARESKIIGEEGTIKSILDGDDGFNKYEYLVSQNMKSKIQP
;
A
#
# COMPACT_ATOMS: atom_id res chain seq x y z
N MET A 1 5.90 -25.44 -11.03
CA MET A 1 5.43 -25.18 -9.65
C MET A 1 3.92 -25.05 -9.67
N GLY A 2 3.21 -26.03 -9.09
CA GLY A 2 1.79 -26.29 -9.35
C GLY A 2 0.79 -25.45 -8.54
N PHE A 3 -0.48 -25.52 -8.94
CA PHE A 3 -1.67 -24.88 -8.35
C PHE A 3 -1.73 -24.95 -6.82
N PHE A 4 -1.32 -26.07 -6.21
CA PHE A 4 -1.25 -26.23 -4.76
C PHE A 4 -0.26 -25.27 -4.08
N GLY A 5 0.87 -24.97 -4.72
CA GLY A 5 1.86 -24.00 -4.21
C GLY A 5 1.30 -22.58 -4.11
N LYS A 6 0.41 -22.18 -5.03
CA LYS A 6 -0.29 -20.87 -4.99
C LYS A 6 -1.35 -20.82 -3.87
N LEU A 7 -2.04 -21.93 -3.60
CA LEU A 7 -3.03 -22.01 -2.52
C LEU A 7 -2.39 -21.90 -1.12
N PHE A 8 -1.28 -22.62 -0.87
CA PHE A 8 -0.60 -22.55 0.44
C PHE A 8 0.09 -21.20 0.70
N SER A 9 0.43 -20.46 -0.35
CA SER A 9 1.11 -19.17 -0.24
C SER A 9 0.16 -17.96 -0.26
N ALA A 10 -1.10 -18.15 -0.66
CA ALA A 10 -2.09 -17.07 -0.72
C ALA A 10 -2.45 -16.49 0.66
N GLY A 11 -2.52 -17.33 1.70
CA GLY A 11 -2.79 -16.86 3.07
C GLY A 11 -1.70 -15.92 3.60
N PRO A 12 -0.42 -16.35 3.62
CA PRO A 12 0.70 -15.49 3.97
C PRO A 12 0.79 -14.23 3.11
N ALA A 13 0.51 -14.32 1.81
CA ALA A 13 0.48 -13.17 0.91
C ALA A 13 -0.62 -12.16 1.28
N MET A 14 -1.82 -12.65 1.61
CA MET A 14 -2.91 -11.80 2.07
C MET A 14 -2.56 -11.05 3.36
N ASN A 15 -1.85 -11.70 4.29
CA ASN A 15 -1.36 -11.05 5.51
C ASN A 15 -0.34 -9.94 5.22
N ARG A 16 0.56 -10.16 4.24
CA ARG A 16 1.51 -9.13 3.81
C ARG A 16 0.82 -7.95 3.12
N LEU A 17 -0.17 -8.22 2.26
CA LEU A 17 -1.02 -7.19 1.66
C LEU A 17 -1.75 -6.37 2.73
N ALA A 18 -2.40 -7.03 3.69
CA ALA A 18 -3.06 -6.38 4.81
C ALA A 18 -2.09 -5.51 5.61
N LYS A 19 -0.85 -5.99 5.80
CA LYS A 19 0.20 -5.22 6.45
C LYS A 19 0.67 -4.03 5.60
N ALA A 20 0.74 -4.16 4.29
CA ALA A 20 1.04 -3.05 3.39
C ALA A 20 -0.03 -1.95 3.51
N CYS A 21 -1.32 -2.31 3.46
CA CYS A 21 -2.41 -1.36 3.65
C CYS A 21 -2.34 -0.64 5.02
N ASP A 22 -2.06 -1.40 6.08
CA ASP A 22 -1.89 -0.89 7.44
C ASP A 22 -0.75 0.13 7.54
N GLU A 23 0.41 -0.18 6.96
CA GLU A 23 1.56 0.72 6.98
C GLU A 23 1.34 1.96 6.11
N THR A 24 0.66 1.83 4.96
CA THR A 24 0.27 3.00 4.15
C THR A 24 -0.64 3.95 4.94
N LEU A 25 -1.67 3.41 5.59
CA LEU A 25 -2.60 4.20 6.40
C LEU A 25 -1.91 4.85 7.61
N ASN A 26 -0.96 4.15 8.24
CA ASN A 26 -0.16 4.72 9.32
C ASN A 26 0.74 5.86 8.85
N CYS A 27 1.34 5.76 7.66
CA CYS A 27 2.13 6.86 7.09
C CYS A 27 1.24 8.07 6.76
N LEU A 28 0.05 7.85 6.17
CA LEU A 28 -0.94 8.92 5.94
C LEU A 28 -1.37 9.59 7.25
N ARG A 29 -1.67 8.80 8.29
CA ARG A 29 -2.01 9.33 9.61
C ARG A 29 -0.87 10.16 10.21
N ARG A 30 0.38 9.73 10.04
CA ARG A 30 1.56 10.51 10.51
C ARG A 30 1.69 11.81 9.75
N PHE A 31 1.55 11.77 8.42
CA PHE A 31 1.52 12.97 7.59
C PHE A 31 0.45 13.96 8.06
N ASP A 32 -0.76 13.50 8.36
CA ASP A 32 -1.83 14.37 8.87
C ASP A 32 -1.46 15.06 10.19
N PHE A 33 -0.65 14.41 11.04
CA PHE A 33 -0.20 14.97 12.31
C PHE A 33 1.06 15.86 12.19
N THR A 34 1.99 15.54 11.31
CA THR A 34 3.31 16.19 11.24
C THR A 34 3.44 17.18 10.08
N GLY A 35 2.63 17.02 9.03
CA GLY A 35 2.80 17.69 7.74
C GLY A 35 4.05 17.24 6.97
N ASP A 36 4.74 16.19 7.42
CA ASP A 36 6.00 15.73 6.83
C ASP A 36 5.76 15.00 5.50
N LYS A 37 6.14 15.65 4.40
CA LYS A 37 5.97 15.14 3.04
C LYS A 37 6.64 13.77 2.83
N ASP A 38 7.71 13.47 3.56
CA ASP A 38 8.38 12.17 3.45
C ASP A 38 7.45 11.02 3.89
N GLU A 39 6.56 11.24 4.85
CA GLU A 39 5.55 10.25 5.23
C GLU A 39 4.51 10.04 4.10
N LEU A 40 4.18 11.08 3.33
CA LEU A 40 3.31 10.92 2.16
C LEU A 40 4.01 10.18 1.01
N TYR A 41 5.28 10.48 0.72
CA TYR A 41 6.06 9.75 -0.28
C TYR A 41 6.22 8.29 0.10
N LYS A 42 6.47 8.03 1.38
CA LYS A 42 6.55 6.69 1.94
C LYS A 42 5.22 5.95 1.84
N ALA A 43 4.10 6.62 2.11
CA ALA A 43 2.77 6.05 1.94
C ALA A 43 2.53 5.61 0.48
N ALA A 44 2.83 6.48 -0.48
CA ALA A 44 2.74 6.17 -1.91
C ALA A 44 3.66 5.01 -2.29
N TRP A 45 4.91 5.00 -1.80
CA TRP A 45 5.87 3.93 -2.10
C TRP A 45 5.40 2.57 -1.58
N ILE A 46 4.97 2.51 -0.31
CA ILE A 46 4.42 1.29 0.31
C ILE A 46 3.18 0.81 -0.43
N PHE A 47 2.33 1.75 -0.88
CA PHE A 47 1.18 1.40 -1.70
C PHE A 47 1.61 0.75 -3.03
N THR A 48 2.51 1.37 -3.79
CA THR A 48 2.98 0.83 -5.07
C THR A 48 3.64 -0.54 -4.86
N TYR A 49 4.61 -0.64 -3.95
CA TYR A 49 5.39 -1.85 -3.74
C TYR A 49 4.59 -2.98 -3.07
N GLY A 50 3.86 -2.68 -1.99
CA GLY A 50 3.23 -3.71 -1.16
C GLY A 50 1.78 -4.00 -1.52
N VAL A 51 1.04 -3.01 -2.04
CA VAL A 51 -0.39 -3.18 -2.39
C VAL A 51 -0.52 -3.47 -3.88
N GLN A 52 -0.14 -2.53 -4.74
CA GLN A 52 -0.37 -2.64 -6.19
C GLN A 52 0.34 -3.87 -6.80
N MET A 53 1.64 -4.03 -6.56
CA MET A 53 2.38 -5.20 -7.07
C MET A 53 1.85 -6.53 -6.51
N SER A 54 1.30 -6.56 -5.28
CA SER A 54 0.63 -7.75 -4.74
C SER A 54 -0.65 -8.08 -5.52
N LEU A 55 -1.46 -7.06 -5.84
CA LEU A 55 -2.68 -7.25 -6.63
C LEU A 55 -2.35 -7.80 -8.02
N GLU A 56 -1.33 -7.25 -8.68
CA GLU A 56 -0.87 -7.70 -9.99
C GLU A 56 -0.35 -9.15 -9.95
N LYS A 57 0.42 -9.50 -8.92
CA LYS A 57 1.02 -10.84 -8.77
C LYS A 57 -0.01 -11.93 -8.47
N TRP A 58 -0.96 -11.65 -7.57
CA TRP A 58 -1.89 -12.67 -7.06
C TRP A 58 -3.22 -12.70 -7.80
N ASN A 59 -3.57 -11.63 -8.51
CA ASN A 59 -4.81 -11.50 -9.27
C ASN A 59 -6.06 -11.84 -8.43
N TRP A 60 -6.09 -11.37 -7.17
CA TRP A 60 -7.25 -11.53 -6.31
C TRP A 60 -8.44 -10.75 -6.86
N ASN A 61 -9.66 -11.28 -6.73
CA ASN A 61 -10.86 -10.57 -7.15
C ASN A 61 -11.12 -9.41 -6.17
N PRO A 62 -11.00 -8.15 -6.61
CA PRO A 62 -11.01 -7.02 -5.68
C PRO A 62 -12.40 -6.74 -5.09
N PHE A 63 -13.48 -7.27 -5.70
CA PHE A 63 -14.86 -7.07 -5.24
C PHE A 63 -15.31 -8.10 -4.20
N THR A 64 -14.71 -9.29 -4.20
CA THR A 64 -15.11 -10.40 -3.30
C THR A 64 -14.07 -10.71 -2.24
N THR A 65 -12.78 -10.47 -2.54
CA THR A 65 -11.71 -10.62 -1.56
C THR A 65 -11.83 -9.56 -0.47
N LYS A 66 -11.89 -10.03 0.78
CA LYS A 66 -11.91 -9.16 1.96
C LYS A 66 -10.59 -9.24 2.69
N VAL A 67 -10.15 -8.09 3.20
CA VAL A 67 -8.94 -7.95 4.01
C VAL A 67 -9.30 -7.44 5.40
N PHE A 68 -8.47 -7.80 6.37
CA PHE A 68 -8.53 -7.26 7.73
C PHE A 68 -7.23 -6.48 7.97
N ILE A 69 -7.35 -5.20 8.30
CA ILE A 69 -6.21 -4.31 8.47
C ILE A 69 -5.85 -4.26 9.97
N PRO A 70 -4.66 -4.74 10.39
CA PRO A 70 -4.34 -4.97 11.80
C PRO A 70 -4.60 -3.81 12.77
N ASN A 71 -4.18 -2.58 12.46
CA ASN A 71 -4.34 -1.43 13.35
C ASN A 71 -5.51 -0.52 12.99
N HIS A 72 -6.44 -1.03 12.17
CA HIS A 72 -7.63 -0.29 11.74
C HIS A 72 -8.90 -1.13 11.91
N PRO A 73 -9.25 -1.53 13.16
CA PRO A 73 -10.42 -2.35 13.43
C PRO A 73 -11.74 -1.68 13.04
N GLU A 74 -11.77 -0.35 12.94
CA GLU A 74 -12.92 0.45 12.49
C GLU A 74 -13.44 0.03 11.10
N PHE A 75 -12.58 -0.53 10.26
CA PHE A 75 -12.96 -1.02 8.93
C PHE A 75 -13.50 -2.45 8.93
N GLY A 76 -13.31 -3.20 10.02
CA GLY A 76 -13.65 -4.62 10.09
C GLY A 76 -13.05 -5.43 8.94
N ARG A 77 -13.85 -6.30 8.31
CA ARG A 77 -13.48 -6.99 7.06
C ARG A 77 -13.97 -6.16 5.87
N ILE A 78 -13.05 -5.41 5.27
CA ILE A 78 -13.32 -4.51 4.15
C ILE A 78 -13.00 -5.20 2.82
N ALA A 79 -13.76 -4.90 1.76
CA ALA A 79 -13.44 -5.40 0.43
C ALA A 79 -12.15 -4.76 -0.10
N LEU A 80 -11.38 -5.51 -0.86
CA LEU A 80 -10.07 -5.09 -1.34
C LEU A 80 -10.14 -3.85 -2.24
N ASN A 81 -11.16 -3.74 -3.10
CA ASN A 81 -11.39 -2.52 -3.89
C ASN A 81 -11.63 -1.29 -3.00
N GLN A 82 -12.40 -1.44 -1.92
CA GLN A 82 -12.73 -0.34 -1.02
C GLN A 82 -11.49 0.18 -0.29
N VAL A 83 -10.61 -0.70 0.19
CA VAL A 83 -9.37 -0.26 0.86
C VAL A 83 -8.43 0.45 -0.13
N VAL A 84 -8.32 -0.06 -1.35
CA VAL A 84 -7.47 0.53 -2.40
C VAL A 84 -7.96 1.93 -2.76
N ILE A 85 -9.28 2.09 -2.97
CA ILE A 85 -9.89 3.40 -3.28
C ILE A 85 -9.68 4.39 -2.13
N LEU A 86 -9.85 3.95 -0.88
CA LEU A 86 -9.67 4.81 0.29
C LEU A 86 -8.23 5.32 0.40
N ILE A 87 -7.25 4.42 0.24
CA ILE A 87 -5.83 4.76 0.33
C ILE A 87 -5.42 5.67 -0.82
N LEU A 88 -5.72 5.30 -2.06
CA LEU A 88 -5.40 6.11 -3.24
C LEU A 88 -6.08 7.48 -3.19
N GLY A 89 -7.35 7.53 -2.79
CA GLY A 89 -8.09 8.78 -2.65
C GLY A 89 -7.46 9.70 -1.62
N SER A 90 -6.96 9.15 -0.51
CA SER A 90 -6.25 9.92 0.52
C SER A 90 -4.91 10.45 -0.01
N ILE A 91 -4.09 9.58 -0.62
CA ILE A 91 -2.81 9.98 -1.22
C ILE A 91 -2.99 11.09 -2.26
N ALA A 92 -3.99 10.95 -3.16
CA ALA A 92 -4.26 11.92 -4.22
C ALA A 92 -4.79 13.25 -3.67
N ARG A 93 -5.63 13.21 -2.62
CA ARG A 93 -6.12 14.42 -1.97
C ARG A 93 -4.99 15.17 -1.28
N GLU A 94 -4.20 14.47 -0.47
CA GLU A 94 -3.12 15.10 0.29
C GLU A 94 -2.03 15.66 -0.64
N SER A 95 -1.66 14.92 -1.69
CA SER A 95 -0.65 15.38 -2.66
C SER A 95 -1.06 16.69 -3.35
N LYS A 96 -2.35 16.83 -3.67
CA LYS A 96 -2.91 18.06 -4.23
C LYS A 96 -2.87 19.24 -3.26
N ILE A 97 -3.15 19.00 -1.98
CA ILE A 97 -3.12 20.05 -0.94
C ILE A 97 -1.73 20.64 -0.80
N ILE A 98 -0.68 19.80 -0.87
CA ILE A 98 0.71 20.24 -0.67
C ILE A 98 1.47 20.54 -1.98
N GLY A 99 0.84 20.38 -3.14
CA GLY A 99 1.43 20.63 -4.45
C GLY A 99 2.46 19.60 -4.91
N GLU A 100 2.37 18.35 -4.44
CA GLU A 100 3.32 17.26 -4.75
C GLU A 100 2.74 16.19 -5.69
N GLU A 101 1.70 16.54 -6.45
CA GLU A 101 0.99 15.61 -7.35
C GLU A 101 1.94 14.92 -8.34
N GLY A 102 2.91 15.66 -8.91
CA GLY A 102 3.88 15.11 -9.87
C GLY A 102 4.80 14.08 -9.24
N THR A 103 5.33 14.37 -8.04
CA THR A 103 6.18 13.45 -7.28
C THR A 103 5.42 12.17 -6.94
N ILE A 104 4.21 12.32 -6.41
CA ILE A 104 3.36 11.19 -6.00
C ILE A 104 2.96 10.33 -7.20
N LYS A 105 2.56 10.96 -8.31
CA LYS A 105 2.26 10.24 -9.55
C LYS A 105 3.45 9.42 -10.03
N SER A 106 4.66 9.99 -10.02
CA SER A 106 5.88 9.26 -10.41
C SER A 106 6.16 8.04 -9.51
N ILE A 107 5.83 8.10 -8.22
CA ILE A 107 5.93 6.95 -7.31
C ILE A 107 4.86 5.89 -7.60
N LEU A 108 3.62 6.31 -7.85
CA LEU A 108 2.48 5.41 -8.10
C LEU A 108 2.60 4.68 -9.45
N ASP A 109 3.13 5.36 -10.46
CA ASP A 109 3.34 4.77 -11.79
C ASP A 109 4.59 3.88 -11.87
N GLY A 110 5.43 3.86 -10.83
CA GLY A 110 6.67 3.07 -10.82
C GLY A 110 7.83 3.71 -11.60
N ASP A 111 7.76 5.01 -11.87
CA ASP A 111 8.77 5.78 -12.60
C ASP A 111 9.97 6.14 -11.68
N ASP A 112 10.78 7.14 -12.08
CA ASP A 112 11.97 7.60 -11.35
C ASP A 112 11.71 7.88 -9.85
N GLY A 113 10.55 8.41 -9.50
CA GLY A 113 10.13 8.67 -8.13
C GLY A 113 10.10 7.41 -7.27
N PHE A 114 9.65 6.28 -7.83
CA PHE A 114 9.60 5.01 -7.10
C PHE A 114 11.00 4.56 -6.65
N ASN A 115 12.00 4.66 -7.52
CA ASN A 115 13.38 4.32 -7.17
C ASN A 115 14.02 5.37 -6.26
N LYS A 116 13.76 6.67 -6.52
CA LYS A 116 14.32 7.78 -5.75
C LYS A 116 13.95 7.71 -4.27
N TYR A 117 12.70 7.38 -3.94
CA TYR A 117 12.19 7.40 -2.56
C TYR A 117 12.23 6.03 -1.87
N GLU A 118 12.84 5.03 -2.50
CA GLU A 118 12.99 3.68 -1.93
C GLU A 118 13.67 3.70 -0.54
N TYR A 119 14.59 4.64 -0.31
CA TYR A 119 15.34 4.74 0.95
C TYR A 119 14.47 5.08 2.16
N LEU A 120 13.27 5.65 1.95
CA LEU A 120 12.32 5.99 3.03
C LEU A 120 11.75 4.74 3.72
N VAL A 121 11.87 3.57 3.07
CA VAL A 121 11.36 2.30 3.58
C VAL A 121 12.53 1.36 3.87
N SER A 122 12.66 0.94 5.12
CA SER A 122 13.73 0.02 5.53
C SER A 122 13.56 -1.37 4.90
N GLN A 123 14.68 -2.09 4.71
CA GLN A 123 14.65 -3.45 4.16
C GLN A 123 13.82 -4.42 5.01
N ASN A 124 13.82 -4.24 6.34
CA ASN A 124 12.96 -5.01 7.26
C ASN A 124 11.46 -4.72 7.04
N MET A 125 11.09 -3.51 6.64
CA MET A 125 9.71 -3.21 6.28
C MET A 125 9.35 -3.87 4.95
N LYS A 126 10.20 -3.72 3.93
CA LYS A 126 10.00 -4.32 2.59
C LYS A 126 9.77 -5.83 2.67
N SER A 127 10.55 -6.56 3.46
CA SER A 127 10.39 -8.01 3.62
C SER A 127 9.03 -8.42 4.24
N LYS A 128 8.43 -7.55 5.07
CA LYS A 128 7.13 -7.78 5.70
C LYS A 128 5.94 -7.49 4.79
N ILE A 129 6.12 -6.64 3.78
CA ILE A 129 5.07 -6.20 2.85
C ILE A 129 5.28 -6.70 1.42
N GLN A 130 6.30 -7.54 1.19
CA GLN A 130 6.65 -8.00 -0.15
C GLN A 130 5.48 -8.68 -0.88
N PRO A 131 5.32 -8.42 -2.19
CA PRO A 131 4.35 -9.10 -3.05
C PRO A 131 4.44 -10.63 -2.99
#